data_AF-A0A948VZV8-F1
#
_entry.id   AF-A0A948VZV8-F1
#
_cell.length_a   1.000
_cell.length_b   1.000
_cell.length_c   1.000
_cell.angle_alpha   90.00
_cell.angle_beta   90.00
_cell.angle_gamma   90.00
#
_symmetry.space_group_name_H-M   'P 1'
#
loop_
_entity.id
_entity.type
_entity.pdbx_description
1 polymer ?
#
loop_
_entity_poly.entity_id
_entity_poly.type
_entity_poly.pdbx_seq_one_letter_code
_entity_poly.pdbx_strand_id
1 'polypeptide(L)'
;IAPIGRGQRGLIVSPPKAGKTTILKEIANSISTKYPDVHLIVALIGERPEEVTDMDRSVDAEVIASTFDEPVTSHVRTAEIALDRAKRLVEIGHHVVILIDSITRLARAYNLVVNPSGRTLSGGMDPSALYPPKHFFGAARNIEEGGSLTIIATCMVDTGSRLDDVVYEEFKGTGNMELHLSRKLQERRIFPAVDIERSSTRREELLLGPDILQRVWLMRRMYIQMVSTPPQGAGMDTSMATEAILQRLSRSKNNQEFMENLTESL
;
A
#
# COMPACT_ATOMS: atom_id res chain seq x y z
N ILE A 1 -12.70 -2.23 -2.40
CA ILE A 1 -12.04 -3.32 -1.61
C ILE A 1 -11.14 -2.77 -0.51
N ALA A 2 -10.24 -1.83 -0.81
CA ALA A 2 -9.42 -1.13 0.18
C ALA A 2 -9.42 0.38 -0.14
N PRO A 3 -10.49 1.12 0.25
CA PRO A 3 -10.59 2.55 -0.03
C PRO A 3 -9.47 3.36 0.64
N ILE A 4 -9.04 4.46 0.03
CA ILE A 4 -7.99 5.34 0.56
C ILE A 4 -8.62 6.70 0.86
N GLY A 5 -8.55 7.13 2.11
CA GLY A 5 -8.95 8.48 2.53
C GLY A 5 -7.77 9.46 2.66
N ARG A 6 -8.09 10.73 2.88
CA ARG A 6 -7.12 11.74 3.36
C ARG A 6 -6.67 11.36 4.77
N GLY A 7 -5.36 11.33 5.01
CA GLY A 7 -4.79 10.90 6.29
C GLY A 7 -4.57 9.38 6.44
N GLN A 8 -4.70 8.60 5.35
CA GLN A 8 -4.57 7.14 5.41
C GLN A 8 -3.13 6.70 5.72
N ARG A 9 -2.99 5.62 6.50
CA ARG A 9 -1.75 4.85 6.68
C ARG A 9 -1.90 3.51 5.97
N GLY A 10 -1.56 3.50 4.69
CA GLY A 10 -1.75 2.34 3.81
C GLY A 10 -0.48 1.52 3.60
N LEU A 11 -0.63 0.20 3.58
CA LEU A 11 0.42 -0.73 3.18
C LEU A 11 0.02 -1.44 1.89
N ILE A 12 0.89 -1.38 0.87
CA ILE A 12 0.83 -2.27 -0.29
C ILE A 12 1.75 -3.44 0.03
N VAL A 13 1.14 -4.54 0.50
CA VAL A 13 1.85 -5.74 0.93
C VAL A 13 2.10 -6.59 -0.31
N SER A 14 3.36 -6.69 -0.74
CA SER A 14 3.71 -7.30 -2.02
C SER A 14 4.86 -8.28 -1.89
N PRO A 15 4.72 -9.50 -2.40
CA PRO A 15 5.89 -10.32 -2.68
C PRO A 15 6.74 -9.69 -3.79
N PRO A 16 8.03 -10.07 -3.90
CA PRO A 16 8.86 -9.67 -5.02
C PRO A 16 8.20 -10.01 -6.36
N LYS A 17 8.32 -9.10 -7.33
CA LYS A 17 7.80 -9.24 -8.70
C LYS A 17 6.27 -9.37 -8.83
N ALA A 18 5.47 -8.99 -7.83
CA ALA A 18 4.00 -9.06 -7.90
C ALA A 18 3.31 -7.77 -8.43
N GLY A 19 4.08 -6.83 -9.01
CA GLY A 19 3.52 -5.63 -9.64
C GLY A 19 3.39 -4.39 -8.73
N LYS A 20 4.12 -4.33 -7.60
CA LYS A 20 4.10 -3.18 -6.67
C LYS A 20 4.31 -1.83 -7.37
N THR A 21 5.28 -1.74 -8.28
CA THR A 21 5.66 -0.50 -8.95
C THR A 21 4.55 0.00 -9.86
N THR A 22 3.89 -0.91 -10.59
CA THR A 22 2.74 -0.57 -11.45
C THR A 22 1.60 -0.02 -10.61
N ILE A 23 1.24 -0.68 -9.50
CA ILE A 23 0.19 -0.19 -8.60
C ILE A 23 0.54 1.19 -8.04
N LEU A 24 1.79 1.41 -7.63
CA LEU A 24 2.22 2.68 -7.06
C LEU A 24 2.16 3.83 -8.09
N LYS A 25 2.55 3.58 -9.35
CA LYS A 25 2.38 4.53 -10.46
C LYS A 25 0.92 4.84 -10.76
N GLU A 26 0.06 3.82 -10.81
CA GLU A 26 -1.38 3.99 -11.06
C GLU A 26 -2.04 4.83 -9.95
N ILE A 27 -1.62 4.62 -8.69
CA ILE A 27 -2.05 5.45 -7.55
C ILE A 27 -1.57 6.89 -7.73
N ALA A 28 -0.28 7.09 -8.03
CA ALA A 28 0.30 8.42 -8.24
C ALA A 28 -0.45 9.21 -9.33
N ASN A 29 -0.61 8.62 -10.51
CA ASN A 29 -1.27 9.24 -11.66
C ASN A 29 -2.76 9.47 -11.42
N SER A 30 -3.42 8.56 -10.71
CA SER A 30 -4.82 8.76 -10.31
C SER A 30 -4.99 9.93 -9.35
N ILE A 31 -4.04 10.12 -8.42
CA ILE A 31 -4.06 11.23 -7.47
C ILE A 31 -3.81 12.55 -8.19
N SER A 32 -2.73 12.65 -8.99
CA SER A 32 -2.39 13.89 -9.69
C SER A 32 -3.51 14.35 -10.63
N THR A 33 -4.18 13.40 -11.30
CA THR A 33 -5.28 13.72 -12.23
C THR A 33 -6.57 14.10 -11.51
N LYS A 34 -6.94 13.42 -10.42
CA LYS A 34 -8.26 13.57 -9.79
C LYS A 34 -8.28 14.52 -8.60
N TYR A 35 -7.13 14.76 -7.97
CA TYR A 35 -6.98 15.55 -6.75
C TYR A 35 -5.80 16.52 -6.89
N PRO A 36 -5.93 17.54 -7.76
CA PRO A 36 -4.84 18.50 -8.02
C PRO A 36 -4.52 19.37 -6.80
N ASP A 37 -5.35 19.36 -5.76
CA ASP A 37 -5.10 20.03 -4.48
C ASP A 37 -4.13 19.25 -3.57
N VAL A 38 -3.79 18.01 -3.93
CA VAL A 38 -2.89 17.15 -3.16
C VAL A 38 -1.45 17.32 -3.66
N HIS A 39 -0.55 17.66 -2.74
CA HIS A 39 0.89 17.63 -3.01
C HIS A 39 1.40 16.19 -2.93
N LEU A 40 1.89 15.66 -4.05
CA LEU A 40 2.33 14.28 -4.15
C LEU A 40 3.86 14.18 -4.08
N ILE A 41 4.35 13.38 -3.14
CA ILE A 41 5.77 13.06 -2.95
C ILE A 41 5.95 11.56 -3.16
N VAL A 42 6.93 11.17 -3.97
CA VAL A 42 7.33 9.77 -4.15
C VAL A 42 8.73 9.58 -3.58
N ALA A 43 8.84 8.80 -2.50
CA ALA A 43 10.09 8.50 -1.82
C ALA A 43 10.58 7.10 -2.20
N LEU A 44 11.67 7.00 -2.97
CA LEU A 44 12.24 5.73 -3.42
C LEU A 44 13.51 5.41 -2.62
N ILE A 45 13.46 4.34 -1.83
CA ILE A 45 14.48 4.01 -0.84
C ILE A 45 15.19 2.70 -1.20
N GLY A 46 16.46 2.84 -1.53
CA GLY A 46 17.35 1.75 -1.90
C GLY A 46 16.93 1.06 -3.19
N GLU A 47 16.16 1.71 -4.08
CA GLU A 47 15.71 1.13 -5.36
C GLU A 47 16.77 1.23 -6.47
N ARG A 48 16.54 0.53 -7.58
CA ARG A 48 17.48 0.54 -8.71
C ARG A 48 17.41 1.86 -9.48
N PRO A 49 18.55 2.41 -9.97
CA PRO A 49 18.57 3.67 -10.71
C PRO A 49 17.61 3.71 -11.91
N GLU A 50 17.46 2.61 -12.64
CA GLU A 50 16.53 2.50 -13.76
C GLU A 50 15.07 2.56 -13.32
N GLU A 51 14.74 1.99 -12.14
CA GLU A 51 13.38 2.04 -11.57
C GLU A 51 13.06 3.44 -11.05
N VAL A 52 14.05 4.16 -10.51
CA VAL A 52 13.92 5.57 -10.12
C VAL A 52 13.65 6.45 -11.34
N THR A 53 14.45 6.28 -12.40
CA THR A 53 14.28 7.06 -13.64
C THR A 53 12.93 6.79 -14.30
N ASP A 54 12.51 5.53 -14.31
CA ASP A 54 11.22 5.12 -14.84
C ASP A 54 10.05 5.70 -14.03
N MET A 55 10.15 5.74 -12.70
CA MET A 55 9.15 6.41 -11.85
C MET A 55 9.07 7.90 -12.14
N ASP A 56 10.20 8.62 -12.10
CA ASP A 56 10.30 10.07 -12.30
C ASP A 56 9.69 10.54 -13.62
N ARG A 57 9.87 9.75 -14.69
CA ARG A 57 9.28 10.06 -16.01
C ARG A 57 7.80 9.68 -16.15
N SER A 58 7.29 8.83 -15.25
CA SER A 58 5.95 8.23 -15.38
C SER A 58 4.89 8.91 -14.52
N VAL A 59 5.27 9.78 -13.58
CA VAL A 59 4.36 10.39 -12.62
C VAL A 59 4.56 11.89 -12.53
N ASP A 60 3.46 12.62 -12.38
CA ASP A 60 3.49 14.04 -12.03
C ASP A 60 3.53 14.19 -10.51
N ALA A 61 4.74 14.10 -9.95
CA ALA A 61 4.98 14.15 -8.51
C ALA A 61 6.40 14.65 -8.20
N GLU A 62 6.61 15.09 -6.97
CA GLU A 62 7.96 15.33 -6.46
C GLU A 62 8.64 13.99 -6.13
N VAL A 63 9.57 13.55 -6.97
CA VAL A 63 10.31 12.30 -6.76
C VAL A 63 11.60 12.57 -5.99
N ILE A 64 11.73 11.94 -4.82
CA ILE A 64 12.91 12.00 -3.95
C ILE A 64 13.45 10.57 -3.83
N ALA A 65 14.70 10.34 -4.19
CA ALA A 65 15.26 8.99 -4.26
C ALA A 65 16.65 8.88 -3.63
N SER A 66 16.93 7.71 -3.07
CA SER A 66 18.27 7.25 -2.70
C SER A 66 18.40 5.82 -3.21
N THR A 67 19.22 5.61 -4.25
CA THR A 67 19.36 4.32 -4.94
C THR A 67 20.15 3.31 -4.11
N PHE A 68 20.10 2.01 -4.44
CA PHE A 68 20.72 0.96 -3.61
C PHE A 68 22.24 1.07 -3.43
N ASP A 69 22.92 1.81 -4.31
CA ASP A 69 24.36 2.04 -4.29
C ASP A 69 24.78 3.19 -3.35
N GLU A 70 23.81 3.94 -2.83
CA GLU A 70 24.02 4.95 -1.81
C GLU A 70 24.26 4.35 -0.40
N PRO A 71 24.98 5.05 0.50
CA PRO A 71 25.11 4.63 1.88
C PRO A 71 23.77 4.52 2.61
N VAL A 72 23.64 3.59 3.57
CA VAL A 72 22.42 3.40 4.37
C VAL A 72 21.98 4.66 5.13
N THR A 73 22.92 5.53 5.50
CA THR A 73 22.64 6.84 6.10
C THR A 73 21.95 7.80 5.13
N SER A 74 22.24 7.68 3.82
CA SER A 74 21.57 8.43 2.75
C SER A 74 20.10 8.01 2.64
N HIS A 75 19.80 6.72 2.74
CA HIS A 75 18.43 6.21 2.75
C HIS A 75 17.60 6.79 3.90
N VAL A 76 18.16 6.76 5.12
CA VAL A 76 17.52 7.32 6.32
C VAL A 76 17.26 8.81 6.13
N ARG A 77 18.29 9.57 5.76
CA ARG A 77 18.22 11.02 5.56
C ARG A 77 17.19 11.40 4.49
N THR A 78 17.13 10.65 3.40
CA THR A 78 16.18 10.89 2.30
C THR A 78 14.74 10.75 2.77
N ALA A 79 14.44 9.71 3.55
CA ALA A 79 13.12 9.53 4.14
C ALA A 79 12.77 10.63 5.16
N GLU A 80 13.72 11.03 6.01
CA GLU A 80 13.51 12.11 6.98
C GLU A 80 13.20 13.45 6.29
N ILE A 81 13.94 13.81 5.24
CA ILE A 81 13.68 15.02 4.45
C ILE A 81 12.29 14.99 3.81
N ALA A 82 11.90 13.87 3.21
CA ALA A 82 10.58 13.71 2.61
C ALA A 82 9.46 13.90 3.67
N LEU A 83 9.64 13.32 4.86
CA LEU A 83 8.68 13.43 5.95
C LEU A 83 8.58 14.86 6.50
N ASP A 84 9.71 15.51 6.77
CA ASP A 84 9.72 16.84 7.35
C ASP A 84 9.13 17.87 6.39
N ARG A 85 9.45 17.75 5.09
CA ARG A 85 8.81 18.56 4.04
C ARG A 85 7.30 18.38 4.03
N ALA A 86 6.82 17.13 4.06
CA ALA A 86 5.39 16.85 4.09
C ALA A 86 4.70 17.44 5.33
N LYS A 87 5.32 17.34 6.51
CA LYS A 87 4.79 17.93 7.75
C LYS A 87 4.65 19.44 7.65
N ARG A 88 5.67 20.14 7.13
CA ARG A 88 5.62 21.60 6.96
C ARG A 88 4.50 22.03 6.01
N LEU A 89 4.28 21.29 4.93
CA LEU A 89 3.16 21.54 4.00
C LEU A 89 1.79 21.32 4.67
N VAL A 90 1.64 20.26 5.48
CA VAL A 90 0.40 19.97 6.21
C VAL A 90 0.09 21.04 7.27
N GLU A 91 1.12 21.56 7.95
CA GLU A 91 0.97 22.64 8.96
C GLU A 91 0.45 23.95 8.37
N ILE A 92 0.72 24.22 7.08
CA ILE A 92 0.17 25.37 6.36
C ILE A 92 -1.11 25.02 5.59
N GLY A 93 -1.76 23.90 5.93
CA GLY A 93 -3.10 23.53 5.44
C GLY A 93 -3.15 22.67 4.19
N HIS A 94 -2.03 22.17 3.66
CA HIS A 94 -2.05 21.36 2.43
C HIS A 94 -2.37 19.89 2.72
N HIS A 95 -3.00 19.22 1.74
CA HIS A 95 -3.12 17.77 1.74
C HIS A 95 -1.90 17.19 1.04
N VAL A 96 -1.17 16.30 1.72
CA VAL A 96 0.07 15.71 1.22
C VAL A 96 -0.07 14.20 1.19
N VAL A 97 0.37 13.59 0.09
CA VAL A 97 0.52 12.14 -0.03
C VAL A 97 2.00 11.83 -0.20
N ILE A 98 2.52 10.93 0.64
CA ILE A 98 3.81 10.28 0.41
C ILE A 98 3.56 8.85 -0.07
N LEU A 99 4.05 8.53 -1.26
CA LEU A 99 4.18 7.14 -1.73
C LEU A 99 5.62 6.70 -1.46
N ILE A 100 5.84 5.69 -0.62
CA ILE A 100 7.19 5.20 -0.28
C ILE A 100 7.40 3.77 -0.79
N ASP A 101 8.49 3.58 -1.52
CA ASP A 101 8.95 2.28 -2.01
C ASP A 101 10.40 2.04 -1.55
N SER A 102 10.66 1.41 -0.40
CA SER A 102 9.72 0.70 0.49
C SER A 102 9.97 0.96 1.97
N ILE A 103 8.93 0.80 2.81
CA ILE A 103 9.09 0.88 4.27
C ILE A 103 9.98 -0.26 4.79
N THR A 104 9.99 -1.41 4.12
CA THR A 104 10.86 -2.53 4.47
C THR A 104 12.34 -2.19 4.30
N ARG A 105 12.72 -1.56 3.18
CA ARG A 105 14.11 -1.11 2.98
C ARG A 105 14.47 0.02 3.94
N LEU A 106 13.54 0.92 4.25
CA LEU A 106 13.77 1.95 5.27
C LEU A 106 14.02 1.34 6.66
N ALA A 107 13.21 0.38 7.08
CA ALA A 107 13.40 -0.31 8.36
C ALA A 107 14.74 -1.06 8.44
N ARG A 108 15.16 -1.71 7.34
CA ARG A 108 16.49 -2.32 7.24
C ARG A 108 17.60 -1.29 7.36
N ALA A 109 17.47 -0.13 6.72
CA ALA A 109 18.45 0.95 6.81
C ALA A 109 18.61 1.45 8.26
N TYR A 110 17.50 1.71 8.96
CA TYR A 110 17.56 2.07 10.38
C TYR A 110 18.22 0.99 11.26
N ASN A 111 17.95 -0.29 10.99
CA ASN A 111 18.56 -1.40 11.72
C ASN A 111 20.09 -1.48 11.58
N LEU A 112 20.65 -0.91 10.52
CA LEU A 112 22.10 -0.86 10.29
C LEU A 112 22.75 0.42 10.83
N VAL A 113 21.96 1.48 11.07
CA VAL A 113 22.45 2.80 11.49
C VAL A 113 22.30 3.02 13.00
N VAL A 114 21.28 2.43 13.62
CA VAL A 114 20.99 2.62 15.04
C VAL A 114 22.02 1.88 15.91
N ASN A 115 22.45 2.54 16.99
CA ASN A 115 23.29 1.91 18.00
C ASN A 115 22.55 0.72 18.64
N PRO A 116 23.15 -0.48 18.68
CA PRO A 116 22.50 -1.64 19.26
C PRO A 116 22.05 -1.40 20.71
N SER A 117 20.79 -1.73 21.00
CA SER A 117 20.21 -1.69 22.34
C SER A 117 20.69 -2.84 23.24
N GLY A 118 21.41 -3.81 22.67
CA GLY A 118 21.78 -5.07 23.33
C GLY A 118 20.64 -6.10 23.38
N ARG A 119 19.49 -5.81 22.76
CA ARG A 119 18.36 -6.74 22.60
C ARG A 119 18.11 -7.01 21.13
N THR A 120 17.68 -8.22 20.80
CA THR A 120 17.44 -8.61 19.42
C THR A 120 16.12 -9.37 19.33
N LEU A 121 15.25 -8.92 18.44
CA LEU A 121 14.02 -9.61 18.07
C LEU A 121 14.33 -10.75 17.09
N SER A 122 13.30 -11.53 16.77
CA SER A 122 13.40 -12.52 15.69
C SER A 122 13.91 -11.86 14.40
N GLY A 123 14.73 -12.57 13.63
CA GLY A 123 15.27 -12.06 12.36
C GLY A 123 16.43 -11.08 12.50
N GLY A 124 16.99 -10.86 13.70
CA GLY A 124 18.18 -10.00 13.88
C GLY A 124 17.86 -8.51 13.95
N MET A 125 16.60 -8.16 14.19
CA MET A 125 16.14 -6.79 14.27
C MET A 125 16.29 -6.24 15.70
N ASP A 126 16.92 -5.08 15.83
CA ASP A 126 16.96 -4.36 17.10
C ASP A 126 15.61 -3.66 17.34
N PRO A 127 14.95 -3.83 18.51
CA PRO A 127 13.69 -3.15 18.80
C PRO A 127 13.77 -1.62 18.66
N SER A 128 14.92 -1.02 18.98
CA SER A 128 15.12 0.43 18.89
C SER A 128 15.15 0.92 17.44
N ALA A 129 15.57 0.07 16.51
CA ALA A 129 15.60 0.39 15.08
C ALA A 129 14.20 0.46 14.44
N LEU A 130 13.18 -0.11 15.08
CA LEU A 130 11.79 0.00 14.62
C LEU A 130 11.14 1.33 14.98
N TYR A 131 11.65 2.04 15.99
CA TYR A 131 11.03 3.28 16.45
C TYR A 131 10.99 4.37 15.36
N PRO A 132 12.11 4.73 14.69
CA PRO A 132 12.09 5.76 13.66
C PRO A 132 11.16 5.46 12.46
N PRO A 133 11.18 4.27 11.83
CA PRO A 133 10.30 4.01 10.70
C PRO A 133 8.82 3.87 11.14
N LYS A 134 8.53 3.40 12.36
CA LYS A 134 7.16 3.45 12.92
C LYS A 134 6.70 4.89 13.13
N HIS A 135 7.58 5.78 13.60
CA HIS A 135 7.28 7.20 13.71
C HIS A 135 7.05 7.85 12.34
N PHE A 136 7.85 7.49 11.33
CA PHE A 136 7.64 7.93 9.94
C PHE A 136 6.24 7.53 9.44
N PHE A 137 5.90 6.24 9.51
CA PHE A 137 4.62 5.74 9.00
C PHE A 137 3.42 6.23 9.84
N GLY A 138 3.60 6.35 11.16
CA GLY A 138 2.61 6.88 12.10
C GLY A 138 2.41 8.40 12.02
N ALA A 139 3.22 9.10 11.24
CA ALA A 139 3.00 10.53 10.99
C ALA A 139 1.72 10.76 10.18
N ALA A 140 1.32 9.82 9.32
CA ALA A 140 0.11 9.96 8.51
C ALA A 140 -1.16 10.00 9.37
N ARG A 141 -1.94 11.07 9.16
CA ARG A 141 -3.15 11.41 9.90
C ARG A 141 -3.96 12.46 9.15
N ASN A 142 -5.27 12.46 9.40
CA ASN A 142 -6.16 13.55 9.02
C ASN A 142 -6.21 14.56 10.17
N ILE A 143 -6.11 15.86 9.89
CA ILE A 143 -6.18 16.92 10.89
C ILE A 143 -7.51 17.67 10.68
N GLU A 144 -8.31 17.82 11.73
CA GLU A 144 -9.67 18.36 11.64
C GLU A 144 -9.71 19.82 11.15
N GLU A 145 -8.80 20.66 11.66
CA GLU A 145 -8.72 22.09 11.31
C GLU A 145 -7.52 22.40 10.41
N GLY A 146 -7.02 21.42 9.65
CA GLY A 146 -5.82 21.58 8.85
C GLY A 146 -5.74 20.68 7.62
N GLY A 147 -4.51 20.49 7.15
CA GLY A 147 -4.23 19.58 6.05
C GLY A 147 -4.34 18.10 6.46
N SER A 148 -3.89 17.22 5.59
CA SER A 148 -3.81 15.79 5.90
C SER A 148 -2.51 15.20 5.38
N LEU A 149 -1.89 14.33 6.15
CA LEU A 149 -0.76 13.53 5.69
C LEU A 149 -1.22 12.10 5.41
N THR A 150 -1.25 11.70 4.16
CA THR A 150 -1.45 10.31 3.74
C THR A 150 -0.11 9.67 3.44
N ILE A 151 0.15 8.46 3.93
CA ILE A 151 1.35 7.68 3.59
C ILE A 151 0.89 6.32 3.09
N ILE A 152 1.25 6.00 1.83
CA ILE A 152 1.08 4.67 1.25
C ILE A 152 2.46 4.08 1.04
N ALA A 153 2.76 3.00 1.75
CA ALA A 153 4.06 2.37 1.72
C ALA A 153 3.98 0.98 1.12
N THR A 154 4.93 0.62 0.25
CA THR A 154 5.12 -0.79 -0.09
C THR A 154 5.81 -1.51 1.06
N CYS A 155 5.34 -2.72 1.37
CA CYS A 155 5.94 -3.62 2.35
C CYS A 155 6.20 -4.96 1.69
N MET A 156 7.44 -5.43 1.75
CA MET A 156 7.82 -6.71 1.15
C MET A 156 7.45 -7.87 2.08
N VAL A 157 6.88 -8.93 1.51
CA VAL A 157 6.59 -10.20 2.18
C VAL A 157 7.07 -11.37 1.32
N ASP A 158 7.09 -12.58 1.87
CA ASP A 158 7.52 -13.80 1.16
C ASP A 158 8.93 -13.68 0.52
N THR A 159 9.82 -12.92 1.16
CA THR A 159 11.20 -12.71 0.70
C THR A 159 12.14 -13.83 1.18
N GLY A 160 11.68 -14.67 2.11
CA GLY A 160 12.50 -15.65 2.83
C GLY A 160 13.30 -15.05 4.00
N SER A 161 13.18 -13.74 4.26
CA SER A 161 13.83 -13.06 5.36
C SER A 161 12.89 -12.92 6.56
N ARG A 162 13.23 -13.56 7.70
CA ARG A 162 12.50 -13.38 8.97
C ARG A 162 12.45 -11.93 9.43
N LEU A 163 13.45 -11.12 9.06
CA LEU A 163 13.47 -9.69 9.37
C LEU A 163 12.30 -8.98 8.67
N ASP A 164 12.04 -9.30 7.41
CA ASP A 164 10.96 -8.66 6.65
C ASP A 164 9.58 -9.06 7.18
N ASP A 165 9.44 -10.31 7.63
CA ASP A 165 8.21 -10.79 8.28
C ASP A 165 7.93 -10.00 9.58
N VAL A 166 8.97 -9.78 10.40
CA VAL A 166 8.85 -8.96 11.63
C VAL A 166 8.50 -7.52 11.30
N VAL A 167 9.15 -6.93 10.30
CA VAL A 167 8.82 -5.58 9.82
C VAL A 167 7.34 -5.50 9.43
N TYR A 168 6.88 -6.42 8.58
CA TYR A 168 5.49 -6.42 8.14
C TYR A 168 4.50 -6.49 9.32
N GLU A 169 4.69 -7.39 10.27
CA GLU A 169 3.81 -7.51 11.44
C GLU A 169 3.78 -6.24 12.29
N GLU A 170 4.92 -5.56 12.48
CA GLU A 170 5.01 -4.29 13.21
C GLU A 170 4.28 -3.13 12.52
N PHE A 171 4.38 -3.07 11.19
CA PHE A 171 3.70 -2.03 10.41
C PHE A 171 2.22 -2.31 10.20
N LYS A 172 1.81 -3.59 10.14
CA LYS A 172 0.40 -4.00 10.07
C LYS A 172 -0.41 -3.48 11.26
N GLY A 173 0.16 -3.54 12.47
CA GLY A 173 -0.46 -2.99 13.67
C GLY A 173 -0.60 -1.46 13.65
N THR A 174 0.31 -0.78 12.95
CA THR A 174 0.39 0.69 12.86
C THR A 174 -0.52 1.26 11.77
N GLY A 175 -0.68 0.51 10.67
CA GLY A 175 -1.49 0.87 9.51
C GLY A 175 -3.00 0.73 9.74
N ASN A 176 -3.77 1.32 8.82
CA ASN A 176 -5.22 1.22 8.80
C ASN A 176 -5.78 0.88 7.41
N MET A 177 -4.94 0.69 6.39
CA MET A 177 -5.30 0.09 5.10
C MET A 177 -4.21 -0.91 4.69
N GLU A 178 -4.63 -2.04 4.12
CA GLU A 178 -3.75 -3.02 3.52
C GLU A 178 -4.27 -3.41 2.12
N LEU A 179 -3.39 -3.38 1.13
CA LEU A 179 -3.62 -3.90 -0.21
C LEU A 179 -2.60 -5.02 -0.46
N HIS A 180 -3.08 -6.26 -0.49
CA HIS A 180 -2.23 -7.44 -0.66
C HIS A 180 -2.12 -7.80 -2.13
N LEU A 181 -0.89 -8.01 -2.61
CA LEU A 181 -0.61 -8.55 -3.94
C LEU A 181 -0.25 -10.04 -3.84
N SER A 182 -0.70 -10.83 -4.80
CA SER A 182 -0.56 -12.29 -4.79
C SER A 182 0.44 -12.75 -5.84
N ARG A 183 1.48 -13.46 -5.40
CA ARG A 183 2.43 -14.15 -6.29
C ARG A 183 1.72 -15.17 -7.19
N LYS A 184 0.71 -15.85 -6.68
CA LYS A 184 -0.05 -16.85 -7.44
C LYS A 184 -0.82 -16.22 -8.61
N LEU A 185 -1.45 -15.06 -8.41
CA LEU A 185 -2.11 -14.32 -9.48
C LEU A 185 -1.10 -13.83 -10.52
N GLN A 186 0.04 -13.31 -10.05
CA GLN A 186 1.14 -12.87 -10.90
C GLN A 186 1.68 -13.98 -11.81
N GLU A 187 1.96 -15.16 -11.25
CA GLU A 187 2.49 -16.32 -11.99
C GLU A 187 1.52 -16.82 -13.07
N ARG A 188 0.21 -16.66 -12.83
CA ARG A 188 -0.84 -16.94 -13.82
C ARG A 188 -1.13 -15.77 -14.76
N ARG A 189 -0.36 -14.67 -14.68
CA ARG A 189 -0.52 -13.44 -15.48
C ARG A 189 -1.90 -12.78 -15.32
N ILE A 190 -2.48 -12.85 -14.14
CA ILE A 190 -3.73 -12.19 -13.80
C ILE A 190 -3.41 -10.85 -13.14
N PHE A 191 -3.80 -9.75 -13.80
CA PHE A 191 -3.51 -8.39 -13.37
C PHE A 191 -4.80 -7.54 -13.27
N PRO A 192 -4.91 -6.63 -12.27
CA PRO A 192 -3.97 -6.45 -11.16
C PRO A 192 -3.98 -7.67 -10.23
N ALA A 193 -2.80 -8.05 -9.71
CA ALA A 193 -2.61 -9.25 -8.91
C ALA A 193 -3.07 -9.06 -7.44
N VAL A 194 -4.24 -8.46 -7.23
CA VAL A 194 -4.74 -8.09 -5.89
C VAL A 194 -5.47 -9.25 -5.24
N ASP A 195 -5.08 -9.56 -4.01
CA ASP A 195 -5.80 -10.47 -3.13
C ASP A 195 -7.01 -9.74 -2.49
N ILE A 196 -8.20 -10.01 -3.02
CA ILE A 196 -9.46 -9.36 -2.60
C ILE A 196 -9.80 -9.69 -1.15
N GLU A 197 -9.48 -10.90 -0.69
CA GLU A 197 -9.83 -11.37 0.65
C GLU A 197 -8.98 -10.69 1.71
N ARG A 198 -7.66 -10.64 1.49
CA ARG A 198 -6.70 -10.08 2.45
C ARG A 198 -6.65 -8.55 2.45
N SER A 199 -7.01 -7.91 1.34
CA SER A 199 -7.00 -6.44 1.23
C SER A 199 -8.18 -5.83 1.98
N SER A 200 -7.97 -4.76 2.75
CA SER A 200 -9.05 -4.10 3.51
C SER A 200 -8.67 -2.69 3.98
N THR A 201 -9.65 -1.96 4.51
CA THR A 201 -9.43 -0.67 5.17
C THR A 201 -10.26 -0.62 6.44
N ARG A 202 -9.65 -0.20 7.56
CA ARG A 202 -10.38 -0.02 8.81
C ARG A 202 -11.33 1.16 8.70
N ARG A 203 -12.52 1.03 9.30
CA ARG A 203 -13.56 2.08 9.31
C ARG A 203 -13.95 2.52 7.88
N GLU A 204 -14.04 1.59 6.93
CA GLU A 204 -14.36 1.88 5.53
C GLU A 204 -15.75 2.53 5.35
N GLU A 205 -16.66 2.39 6.31
CA GLU A 205 -17.95 3.08 6.34
C GLU A 205 -17.85 4.60 6.46
N LEU A 206 -16.70 5.14 6.89
CA LEU A 206 -16.44 6.58 6.88
C LEU A 206 -16.02 7.09 5.49
N LEU A 207 -15.60 6.17 4.61
CA LEU A 207 -15.09 6.48 3.27
C LEU A 207 -16.09 6.13 2.18
N LEU A 208 -16.89 5.08 2.41
CA LEU A 208 -17.89 4.58 1.49
C LEU A 208 -19.28 4.95 2.01
N GLY A 209 -20.09 5.58 1.16
CA GLY A 209 -21.50 5.82 1.46
C GLY A 209 -22.27 4.51 1.69
N PRO A 210 -23.42 4.54 2.39
CA PRO A 210 -24.13 3.35 2.83
C PRO A 210 -24.53 2.39 1.69
N ASP A 211 -24.92 2.93 0.52
CA ASP A 211 -25.26 2.12 -0.66
C ASP A 211 -24.02 1.38 -1.22
N ILE A 212 -22.91 2.12 -1.43
CA ILE A 212 -21.67 1.55 -1.95
C ILE A 212 -21.12 0.49 -0.99
N LEU A 213 -21.16 0.76 0.32
CA LEU A 213 -20.66 -0.15 1.34
C LEU A 213 -21.37 -1.51 1.29
N GLN A 214 -22.71 -1.51 1.23
CA GLN A 214 -23.50 -2.74 1.16
C GLN A 214 -23.17 -3.56 -0.09
N ARG A 215 -22.97 -2.90 -1.23
CA ARG A 215 -22.60 -3.56 -2.49
C ARG A 215 -21.17 -4.12 -2.44
N VAL A 216 -20.22 -3.41 -1.82
CA VAL A 216 -18.84 -3.92 -1.60
C VAL A 216 -18.88 -5.17 -0.74
N TRP A 217 -19.69 -5.18 0.33
CA TRP A 217 -19.84 -6.36 1.18
C TRP A 217 -20.51 -7.52 0.46
N LEU A 218 -21.51 -7.26 -0.39
CA LEU A 218 -22.10 -8.29 -1.23
C LEU A 218 -21.05 -8.91 -2.16
N MET A 219 -20.28 -8.10 -2.87
CA MET A 219 -19.21 -8.57 -3.74
C MET A 219 -18.19 -9.44 -2.97
N ARG A 220 -17.79 -9.00 -1.77
CA ARG A 220 -16.91 -9.80 -0.89
C ARG A 220 -17.53 -11.13 -0.50
N ARG A 221 -18.81 -11.18 -0.11
CA ARG A 221 -19.50 -12.44 0.23
C ARG A 221 -19.56 -13.38 -0.96
N MET A 222 -19.87 -12.87 -2.15
CA MET A 222 -19.87 -13.66 -3.39
C MET A 222 -18.49 -14.25 -3.67
N TYR A 223 -17.42 -13.44 -3.56
CA TYR A 223 -16.06 -13.92 -3.72
C TYR A 223 -15.70 -15.02 -2.71
N ILE A 224 -16.03 -14.84 -1.42
CA ILE A 224 -15.79 -15.84 -0.38
C ILE A 224 -16.56 -17.14 -0.68
N GLN A 225 -17.81 -17.06 -1.13
CA GLN A 225 -18.60 -18.23 -1.53
C GLN A 225 -17.98 -18.97 -2.73
N MET A 226 -17.36 -18.27 -3.67
CA MET A 226 -16.66 -18.92 -4.78
C MET A 226 -15.47 -19.73 -4.27
N VAL A 227 -14.67 -19.18 -3.36
CA VAL A 227 -13.40 -19.79 -2.90
C VAL A 227 -13.60 -20.85 -1.80
N SER A 228 -14.62 -20.68 -0.96
CA SER A 228 -14.88 -21.57 0.18
C SER A 228 -15.16 -23.00 -0.26
N THR A 229 -14.69 -23.97 0.52
CA THR A 229 -14.80 -25.40 0.19
C THR A 229 -16.25 -25.90 0.33
N PRO A 230 -16.66 -26.91 -0.46
CA PRO A 230 -17.96 -27.55 -0.29
C PRO A 230 -18.11 -28.17 1.11
N PRO A 231 -19.30 -28.10 1.74
CA PRO A 231 -20.57 -27.59 1.21
C PRO A 231 -20.78 -26.07 1.36
N GLN A 232 -19.83 -25.35 1.94
CA GLN A 232 -19.98 -23.93 2.30
C GLN A 232 -19.78 -22.98 1.11
N GLY A 233 -19.17 -23.47 0.02
CA GLY A 233 -18.95 -22.72 -1.21
C GLY A 233 -18.66 -23.63 -2.42
N ALA A 234 -18.17 -23.03 -3.50
CA ALA A 234 -17.93 -23.70 -4.77
C ALA A 234 -16.54 -24.39 -4.88
N GLY A 235 -15.65 -24.18 -3.91
CA GLY A 235 -14.29 -24.74 -3.92
C GLY A 235 -13.41 -24.24 -5.07
N MET A 236 -13.70 -23.05 -5.61
CA MET A 236 -12.99 -22.49 -6.74
C MET A 236 -11.58 -22.04 -6.32
N ASP A 237 -10.61 -22.27 -7.20
CA ASP A 237 -9.27 -21.74 -7.04
C ASP A 237 -9.28 -20.20 -6.99
N THR A 238 -8.55 -19.60 -6.03
CA THR A 238 -8.50 -18.14 -5.83
C THR A 238 -8.17 -17.34 -7.09
N SER A 239 -7.33 -17.89 -7.98
CA SER A 239 -7.00 -17.24 -9.23
C SER A 239 -8.18 -17.20 -10.19
N MET A 240 -8.94 -18.29 -10.30
CA MET A 240 -10.13 -18.34 -11.14
C MET A 240 -11.24 -17.43 -10.59
N ALA A 241 -11.41 -17.39 -9.26
CA ALA A 241 -12.38 -16.50 -8.63
C ALA A 241 -12.04 -15.02 -8.88
N THR A 242 -10.76 -14.65 -8.75
CA THR A 242 -10.30 -13.29 -9.04
C THR A 242 -10.49 -12.95 -10.51
N GLU A 243 -10.12 -13.86 -11.42
CA GLU A 243 -10.30 -13.66 -12.86
C GLU A 243 -11.78 -13.46 -13.23
N ALA A 244 -12.69 -14.23 -12.63
CA ALA A 244 -14.13 -14.07 -12.85
C ALA A 244 -14.64 -12.69 -12.43
N ILE A 245 -14.16 -12.14 -11.31
CA ILE A 245 -14.47 -10.77 -10.89
C ILE A 245 -13.89 -9.75 -11.88
N LEU A 246 -12.65 -9.93 -12.31
CA LEU A 246 -11.99 -9.05 -13.29
C LEU A 246 -12.71 -9.05 -14.65
N GLN A 247 -13.19 -10.21 -15.11
CA GLN A 247 -13.98 -10.32 -16.33
C GLN A 247 -15.33 -9.60 -16.24
N ARG A 248 -15.96 -9.58 -15.05
CA ARG A 248 -17.18 -8.78 -14.83
C ARG A 248 -16.87 -7.28 -14.77
N LEU A 249 -15.78 -6.90 -14.11
CA LEU A 249 -15.30 -5.52 -14.08
C LEU A 249 -15.02 -4.98 -15.48
N SER A 250 -14.33 -5.75 -16.34
CA SER A 250 -13.96 -5.31 -17.69
C SER A 250 -15.15 -5.15 -18.65
N ARG A 251 -16.27 -5.80 -18.36
CA ARG A 251 -17.53 -5.66 -19.11
C ARG A 251 -18.36 -4.45 -18.68
N SER A 252 -18.00 -3.82 -17.56
CA SER A 252 -18.70 -2.66 -17.02
C SER A 252 -17.96 -1.38 -17.38
N LYS A 253 -18.66 -0.27 -17.65
CA LYS A 253 -18.02 1.00 -18.02
C LYS A 253 -17.36 1.67 -16.82
N ASN A 254 -17.92 1.46 -15.64
CA ASN A 254 -17.41 2.03 -14.39
C ASN A 254 -17.76 1.13 -13.19
N ASN A 255 -17.24 1.49 -12.02
CA ASN A 255 -17.47 0.74 -10.79
C ASN A 255 -18.94 0.77 -10.33
N GLN A 256 -19.71 1.79 -10.68
CA GLN A 256 -21.12 1.86 -10.29
C GLN A 256 -21.94 0.81 -11.06
N GLU A 257 -21.82 0.79 -12.39
CA GLU A 257 -22.46 -0.20 -13.25
C GLU A 257 -22.04 -1.63 -12.88
N PHE A 258 -20.76 -1.84 -12.59
CA PHE A 258 -20.27 -3.13 -12.10
C PHE A 258 -21.04 -3.59 -10.84
N MET A 259 -21.23 -2.69 -9.89
CA MET A 259 -21.88 -2.99 -8.62
C MET A 259 -23.40 -3.14 -8.75
N GLU A 260 -24.02 -2.51 -9.73
CA GLU A 260 -25.42 -2.70 -10.12
C GLU A 260 -25.64 -4.08 -10.76
N ASN A 261 -24.77 -4.48 -11.68
CA ASN A 261 -24.82 -5.79 -12.35
C ASN A 261 -24.60 -6.98 -11.38
N LEU A 262 -23.86 -6.76 -10.29
CA LEU A 262 -23.69 -7.78 -9.24
C LEU A 262 -24.98 -8.04 -8.47
N THR A 263 -25.83 -7.03 -8.29
CA THR A 263 -27.11 -7.16 -7.60
C THR A 263 -28.22 -7.75 -8.47
N GLU A 264 -28.19 -7.52 -9.79
CA GLU A 264 -29.18 -8.09 -10.73
C GLU A 264 -28.98 -9.58 -11.02
N SER A 265 -27.80 -10.13 -10.72
CA SER A 265 -27.50 -11.55 -10.91
C SER A 265 -27.84 -12.45 -9.71
N LEU A 266 -28.64 -11.92 -8.77
CA LEU A 266 -29.28 -12.62 -7.64
C LEU A 266 -30.77 -12.85 -7.93
#